data_AF-A0A329R9V5-F1
#
_entry.id   AF-A0A329R9V5-F1
#
_cell.length_a   1.000
_cell.length_b   1.000
_cell.length_c   1.000
_cell.angle_alpha   90.00
_cell.angle_beta   90.00
_cell.angle_gamma   90.00
#
_symmetry.space_group_name_H-M   'P 1'
#
loop_
_entity.id
_entity.type
_entity.pdbx_description
1 polymer ?
#
loop_
_entity_poly.entity_id
_entity_poly.type
_entity_poly.pdbx_seq_one_letter_code
_entity_poly.pdbx_strand_id
1 'polypeptide(L)'
;MQFQNTSFKVEVPTAATTSTISITLLDGIYSYDDINRSIQTALVNAGAYLIDPSGNNVFYLKLSENSVYYACQVDFSPTPTTLPTLGGTWTRPATGLYSAGGTGLPTTSRVPRLIVDNAEFGKVVGLTAGTYPSASATVASAQLSNVIPQIHPTSSYIVRCDLIKNEYVASGDIVSAFDRGDAEIGKLISYKPSQYAWMNCHNGYRSTITISIYNQNDKKVIFRDTSVSIMLLLRPKKIS
;
A
#
# COMPACT_ATOMS: atom_id res chain seq x y z
N MET A 1 9.95 -9.43 -3.33
CA MET A 1 8.95 -9.39 -4.41
C MET A 1 8.98 -8.01 -5.04
N GLN A 2 9.10 -7.94 -6.36
CA GLN A 2 8.92 -6.69 -7.12
C GLN A 2 7.43 -6.59 -7.42
N PHE A 3 6.74 -5.63 -6.81
CA PHE A 3 5.28 -5.55 -6.89
C PHE A 3 4.82 -4.75 -8.11
N GLN A 4 5.75 -4.14 -8.86
CA GLN A 4 5.48 -3.34 -10.07
C GLN A 4 4.44 -2.23 -9.86
N ASN A 5 4.14 -1.88 -8.61
CA ASN A 5 3.24 -0.81 -8.15
C ASN A 5 3.96 0.54 -8.07
N THR A 6 4.98 0.73 -8.91
CA THR A 6 6.03 1.73 -8.72
C THR A 6 5.70 3.09 -9.30
N SER A 7 4.56 3.28 -9.96
CA SER A 7 4.24 4.57 -10.59
C SER A 7 2.77 4.90 -10.59
N PHE A 8 2.47 6.18 -10.42
CA PHE A 8 1.17 6.78 -10.64
C PHE A 8 1.37 8.29 -10.85
N LYS A 9 0.30 9.05 -11.10
CA LYS A 9 0.42 10.50 -11.32
C LYS A 9 -0.61 11.27 -10.51
N VAL A 10 -0.28 12.52 -10.22
CA VAL A 10 -1.22 13.51 -9.68
C VAL A 10 -1.29 14.68 -10.63
N GLU A 11 -2.49 15.04 -11.03
CA GLU A 11 -2.76 16.27 -11.77
C GLU A 11 -3.13 17.38 -10.79
N VAL A 12 -2.40 18.50 -10.85
CA VAL A 12 -2.63 19.67 -10.00
C VAL A 12 -3.13 20.86 -10.82
N PRO A 13 -4.11 21.64 -10.33
CA PRO A 13 -4.57 22.86 -11.00
C PRO A 13 -3.52 23.97 -10.92
N THR A 14 -3.24 24.63 -12.04
CA THR A 14 -2.31 25.77 -12.14
C THR A 14 -2.93 26.84 -13.04
N ALA A 15 -2.62 28.13 -12.89
CA ALA A 15 -3.18 29.23 -13.70
C ALA A 15 -4.54 28.92 -14.41
N ALA A 16 -4.59 28.90 -15.74
CA ALA A 16 -5.78 28.51 -16.51
C ALA A 16 -5.78 27.02 -16.94
N THR A 17 -4.86 26.21 -16.44
CA THR A 17 -4.55 24.85 -16.93
C THR A 17 -4.37 23.84 -15.79
N THR A 18 -3.83 22.67 -16.09
CA THR A 18 -3.39 21.68 -15.12
C THR A 18 -1.97 21.22 -15.43
N SER A 19 -1.24 20.79 -14.40
CA SER A 19 0.08 20.19 -14.54
C SER A 19 0.05 18.76 -14.00
N THR A 20 0.64 17.81 -14.73
CA THR A 20 0.71 16.41 -14.30
C THR A 20 2.08 16.11 -13.71
N ILE A 21 2.09 15.56 -12.50
CA ILE A 21 3.28 15.20 -11.74
C ILE A 21 3.33 13.68 -11.64
N SER A 22 4.38 13.08 -12.18
CA SER A 22 4.62 11.64 -12.06
C SER A 22 5.26 11.35 -10.70
N ILE A 23 4.71 10.35 -10.00
CA ILE A 23 5.24 9.86 -8.73
C ILE A 23 5.75 8.44 -8.95
N THR A 24 6.98 8.20 -8.52
CA THR A 24 7.59 6.87 -8.51
C THR A 24 7.77 6.38 -7.09
N LEU A 25 7.24 5.21 -6.78
CA LEU A 25 7.51 4.45 -5.57
C LEU A 25 8.65 3.46 -5.83
N LEU A 26 9.49 3.22 -4.83
CA LEU A 26 10.43 2.10 -4.88
C LEU A 26 9.66 0.77 -4.78
N ASP A 27 10.34 -0.35 -5.02
CA ASP A 27 9.67 -1.66 -4.88
C ASP A 27 9.54 -2.07 -3.41
N GLY A 28 8.35 -1.88 -2.85
CA GLY A 28 8.09 -2.11 -1.44
C GLY A 28 6.62 -2.36 -1.09
N ILE A 29 6.40 -2.63 0.20
CA ILE A 29 5.08 -2.60 0.82
C ILE A 29 4.92 -1.19 1.40
N TYR A 30 3.80 -0.54 1.11
CA TYR A 30 3.57 0.86 1.50
C TYR A 30 2.31 0.96 2.34
N SER A 31 2.40 1.66 3.47
CA SER A 31 1.21 2.19 4.13
C SER A 31 0.66 3.39 3.36
N TYR A 32 -0.59 3.79 3.61
CA TYR A 32 -1.12 5.03 3.01
C TYR A 32 -0.30 6.27 3.42
N ASP A 33 0.30 6.26 4.61
CA ASP A 33 1.19 7.35 5.05
C ASP A 33 2.49 7.40 4.23
N ASP A 34 3.06 6.26 3.85
CA ASP A 34 4.24 6.22 2.99
C ASP A 34 3.93 6.71 1.56
N ILE A 35 2.74 6.35 1.04
CA ILE A 35 2.26 6.83 -0.25
C ILE A 35 2.03 8.34 -0.19
N ASN A 36 1.37 8.84 0.87
CA ASN A 36 1.19 10.27 1.09
C ASN A 36 2.53 11.00 1.15
N ARG A 37 3.52 10.49 1.88
CA ARG A 37 4.87 11.09 1.93
C ARG A 37 5.54 11.15 0.56
N SER A 38 5.36 10.11 -0.26
CA SER A 38 5.88 10.07 -1.63
C SER A 38 5.20 11.11 -2.53
N ILE A 39 3.87 11.25 -2.42
CA ILE A 39 3.10 12.31 -3.11
C ILE A 39 3.61 13.69 -2.67
N GLN A 40 3.68 13.93 -1.36
CA GLN A 40 4.12 15.20 -0.80
C GLN A 40 5.53 15.56 -1.25
N THR A 41 6.45 14.60 -1.30
CA THR A 41 7.82 14.80 -1.79
C THR A 41 7.82 15.21 -3.27
N ALA A 42 7.05 14.53 -4.11
CA ALA A 42 6.92 14.88 -5.53
C ALA A 42 6.28 16.27 -5.73
N LEU A 43 5.26 16.61 -4.94
CA LEU A 43 4.60 17.92 -4.98
C LEU A 43 5.51 19.03 -4.48
N VAL A 44 6.33 18.80 -3.45
CA VAL A 44 7.34 19.75 -2.99
C VAL A 44 8.38 20.00 -4.08
N ASN A 45 8.90 18.95 -4.70
CA ASN A 45 9.88 19.08 -5.80
C ASN A 45 9.30 19.82 -7.02
N ALA A 46 8.00 19.66 -7.28
CA ALA A 46 7.30 20.39 -8.34
C ALA A 46 6.89 21.82 -7.93
N GLY A 47 6.97 22.18 -6.64
CA GLY A 47 6.46 23.44 -6.09
C GLY A 47 4.93 23.57 -6.15
N ALA A 48 4.21 22.46 -6.03
CA ALA A 48 2.74 22.40 -6.05
C ALA A 48 2.15 22.25 -4.63
N TYR A 49 2.52 23.16 -3.73
CA TYR A 49 2.07 23.21 -2.34
C TYR A 49 1.98 24.67 -1.88
N LEU A 50 1.31 24.90 -0.75
CA LEU A 50 1.36 26.18 -0.04
C LEU A 50 1.98 26.00 1.34
N ILE A 51 2.43 27.09 1.94
CA ILE A 51 3.01 27.09 3.29
C ILE A 51 2.04 27.84 4.20
N ASP A 52 1.59 27.16 5.25
CA ASP A 52 0.70 27.76 6.26
C ASP A 52 1.46 28.75 7.17
N PRO A 53 0.76 29.54 7.99
CA PRO A 53 1.38 30.51 8.90
C PRO A 53 2.29 29.88 9.97
N SER A 54 2.19 28.57 10.20
CA SER A 54 3.05 27.81 11.10
C SER A 54 4.28 27.24 10.40
N GLY A 55 4.44 27.47 9.09
CA GLY A 55 5.56 26.99 8.28
C GLY A 55 5.38 25.57 7.74
N ASN A 56 4.20 24.97 7.85
CA ASN A 56 3.94 23.63 7.33
C ASN A 56 3.52 23.66 5.87
N ASN A 57 3.97 22.66 5.11
CA ASN A 57 3.53 22.46 3.75
C ASN A 57 2.12 21.86 3.72
N VAL A 58 1.22 22.51 2.99
CA VAL A 58 -0.18 22.11 2.83
C VAL A 58 -0.41 21.57 1.43
N PHE A 59 -1.06 20.41 1.39
CA PHE A 59 -1.37 19.67 0.18
C PHE A 59 -2.88 19.46 0.06
N TYR A 60 -3.36 19.32 -1.18
CA TYR A 60 -4.78 19.33 -1.50
C TYR A 60 -5.32 17.95 -1.91
N LEU A 61 -4.55 16.90 -1.63
CA LEU A 61 -4.89 15.51 -1.87
C LEU A 61 -4.30 14.66 -0.73
N LYS A 62 -5.10 13.76 -0.16
CA LYS A 62 -4.66 12.84 0.90
C LYS A 62 -5.32 11.48 0.73
N LEU A 63 -4.55 10.42 0.92
CA LEU A 63 -5.07 9.06 1.07
C LEU A 63 -5.23 8.73 2.55
N SER A 64 -6.32 8.05 2.91
CA SER A 64 -6.58 7.57 4.26
C SER A 64 -7.27 6.22 4.25
N GLU A 65 -7.17 5.49 5.36
CA GLU A 65 -7.96 4.29 5.58
C GLU A 65 -9.35 4.66 6.09
N ASN A 66 -10.39 4.06 5.49
CA ASN A 66 -11.75 4.13 6.00
C ASN A 66 -12.14 2.77 6.60
N SER A 67 -12.09 2.69 7.93
CA SER A 67 -12.39 1.46 8.68
C SER A 67 -13.85 1.02 8.62
N VAL A 68 -14.78 1.95 8.36
CA VAL A 68 -16.22 1.65 8.24
C VAL A 68 -16.50 0.87 6.96
N TYR A 69 -15.83 1.26 5.87
CA TYR A 69 -16.03 0.66 4.55
C TYR A 69 -14.91 -0.31 4.14
N TYR A 70 -13.94 -0.57 5.01
CA TYR A 70 -12.74 -1.38 4.72
C TYR A 70 -12.09 -0.97 3.39
N ALA A 71 -11.98 0.33 3.17
CA ALA A 71 -11.70 0.94 1.88
C ALA A 71 -10.58 1.97 1.98
N CYS A 72 -9.89 2.22 0.86
CA CYS A 72 -9.08 3.43 0.72
C CYS A 72 -10.03 4.61 0.48
N GLN A 73 -9.80 5.70 1.18
CA GLN A 73 -10.45 6.97 0.90
C GLN A 73 -9.41 7.96 0.38
N VAL A 74 -9.69 8.57 -0.77
CA VAL A 74 -8.91 9.68 -1.30
C VAL A 74 -9.70 10.95 -1.11
N ASP A 75 -9.19 11.84 -0.27
CA ASP A 75 -9.75 13.15 -0.01
C ASP A 75 -9.13 14.17 -0.95
N PHE A 76 -9.98 14.91 -1.64
CA PHE A 76 -9.61 15.97 -2.56
C PHE A 76 -10.11 17.30 -2.02
N SER A 77 -9.19 18.24 -1.85
CA SER A 77 -9.50 19.60 -1.40
C SER A 77 -9.31 20.59 -2.55
N PRO A 78 -10.13 21.65 -2.63
CA PRO A 78 -9.98 22.66 -3.67
C PRO A 78 -8.68 23.42 -3.48
N THR A 79 -7.88 23.50 -4.55
CA THR A 79 -6.72 24.39 -4.59
C THR A 79 -7.24 25.83 -4.67
N PRO A 80 -6.78 26.74 -3.79
CA PRO A 80 -7.28 28.09 -3.73
C PRO A 80 -6.76 28.92 -4.90
N THR A 81 -7.54 29.90 -5.34
CA THR A 81 -7.16 30.81 -6.43
C THR A 81 -6.27 31.96 -5.95
N THR A 82 -6.30 32.23 -4.66
CA THR A 82 -5.48 33.23 -3.96
C THR A 82 -4.91 32.63 -2.69
N LEU A 83 -3.89 33.28 -2.11
CA LEU A 83 -3.40 32.84 -0.80
C LEU A 83 -4.53 32.94 0.24
N PRO A 84 -4.79 31.87 1.01
CA PRO A 84 -5.74 31.94 2.10
C PRO A 84 -5.36 33.03 3.11
N THR A 85 -6.36 33.73 3.64
CA THR A 85 -6.17 34.80 4.64
C THR A 85 -6.68 34.40 6.03
N LEU A 86 -7.46 33.31 6.10
CA LEU A 86 -7.97 32.78 7.36
C LEU A 86 -6.85 32.04 8.10
N GLY A 87 -6.64 32.39 9.37
CA GLY A 87 -5.64 31.75 10.23
C GLY A 87 -4.22 32.33 10.11
N GLY A 88 -3.99 33.35 9.27
CA GLY A 88 -2.72 34.07 9.16
C GLY A 88 -2.24 34.24 7.72
N THR A 89 -0.99 34.67 7.54
CA THR A 89 -0.37 34.89 6.23
C THR A 89 0.19 33.60 5.66
N TRP A 90 -0.50 33.04 4.68
CA TRP A 90 0.02 31.93 3.90
C TRP A 90 1.05 32.42 2.90
N THR A 91 2.01 31.55 2.53
CA THR A 91 3.04 31.88 1.53
C THR A 91 3.13 30.82 0.44
N ARG A 92 3.71 31.24 -0.70
CA ARG A 92 3.99 30.38 -1.85
C ARG A 92 5.40 29.79 -1.73
N PRO A 93 5.69 28.63 -2.34
CA PRO A 93 7.04 28.14 -2.46
C PRO A 93 7.92 29.14 -3.24
N ALA A 94 9.22 29.14 -2.94
CA ALA A 94 10.17 30.03 -3.59
C ALA A 94 10.32 29.75 -5.10
N THR A 95 10.18 28.49 -5.51
CA THR A 95 10.31 28.01 -6.89
C THR A 95 9.22 26.99 -7.24
N GLY A 96 9.10 26.65 -8.52
CA GLY A 96 8.15 25.64 -9.00
C GLY A 96 6.75 26.20 -9.29
N LEU A 97 5.78 25.31 -9.45
CA LEU A 97 4.49 25.61 -10.09
C LEU A 97 3.73 26.76 -9.41
N TYR A 98 3.53 26.73 -8.09
CA TYR A 98 2.75 27.75 -7.37
C TYR A 98 3.56 28.97 -6.96
N SER A 99 4.87 29.03 -7.26
CA SER A 99 5.70 30.20 -6.99
C SER A 99 5.30 31.40 -7.86
N ALA A 100 5.74 32.60 -7.48
CA ALA A 100 5.47 33.82 -8.25
C ALA A 100 6.16 33.84 -9.63
N GLY A 101 7.32 33.17 -9.76
CA GLY A 101 8.03 33.00 -11.03
C GLY A 101 7.61 31.74 -11.82
N GLY A 102 6.71 30.93 -11.26
CA GLY A 102 6.16 29.75 -11.91
C GLY A 102 4.85 30.03 -12.64
N THR A 103 4.04 28.98 -12.82
CA THR A 103 2.70 29.10 -13.42
C THR A 103 1.73 29.85 -12.51
N GLY A 104 1.95 29.82 -11.19
CA GLY A 104 1.11 30.44 -10.19
C GLY A 104 -0.12 29.60 -9.81
N LEU A 105 -0.86 30.12 -8.83
CA LEU A 105 -2.12 29.52 -8.37
C LEU A 105 -3.16 29.46 -9.50
N PRO A 106 -4.10 28.50 -9.44
CA PRO A 106 -5.17 28.40 -10.42
C PRO A 106 -6.05 29.65 -10.43
N THR A 107 -6.59 29.97 -11.60
CA THR A 107 -7.55 31.06 -11.83
C THR A 107 -8.97 30.67 -11.48
N THR A 108 -9.25 29.36 -11.49
CA THR A 108 -10.53 28.76 -11.07
C THR A 108 -10.25 27.70 -10.02
N SER A 109 -11.00 27.71 -8.92
CA SER A 109 -10.79 26.70 -7.88
C SER A 109 -11.14 25.32 -8.41
N ARG A 110 -10.19 24.40 -8.30
CA ARG A 110 -10.31 23.01 -8.74
C ARG A 110 -9.63 22.11 -7.73
N VAL A 111 -10.12 20.89 -7.62
CA VAL A 111 -9.42 19.86 -6.85
C VAL A 111 -8.32 19.20 -7.69
N PRO A 112 -7.20 18.77 -7.09
CA PRO A 112 -6.26 17.87 -7.75
C PRO A 112 -6.94 16.55 -8.12
N ARG A 113 -6.35 15.83 -9.08
CA ARG A 113 -6.84 14.50 -9.46
C ARG A 113 -5.73 13.46 -9.33
N LEU A 114 -6.08 12.30 -8.78
CA LEU A 114 -5.24 11.11 -8.78
C LEU A 114 -5.41 10.38 -10.11
N ILE A 115 -4.33 10.09 -10.81
CA ILE A 115 -4.33 9.30 -12.03
C ILE A 115 -3.66 7.96 -11.73
N VAL A 116 -4.44 6.90 -11.81
CA VAL A 116 -4.00 5.51 -11.69
C VAL A 116 -3.80 4.97 -13.10
N ASP A 117 -2.56 5.01 -13.60
CA ASP A 117 -2.17 4.46 -14.90
C ASP A 117 -1.42 3.13 -14.81
N ASN A 118 -1.16 2.67 -13.58
CA ASN A 118 -0.56 1.39 -13.27
C ASN A 118 -1.56 0.52 -12.50
N ALA A 119 -1.95 -0.61 -13.09
CA ALA A 119 -2.94 -1.51 -12.50
C ALA A 119 -2.46 -2.14 -11.17
N GLU A 120 -1.16 -2.38 -11.00
CA GLU A 120 -0.61 -2.91 -9.74
C GLU A 120 -0.64 -1.86 -8.63
N PHE A 121 -0.42 -0.58 -8.94
CA PHE A 121 -0.67 0.50 -7.99
C PHE A 121 -2.17 0.61 -7.66
N GLY A 122 -3.03 0.48 -8.67
CA GLY A 122 -4.48 0.44 -8.49
C GLY A 122 -4.94 -0.60 -7.49
N LYS A 123 -4.32 -1.79 -7.45
CA LYS A 123 -4.60 -2.81 -6.42
C LYS A 123 -4.22 -2.36 -5.01
N VAL A 124 -3.12 -1.61 -4.84
CA VAL A 124 -2.68 -1.11 -3.52
C VAL A 124 -3.71 -0.15 -2.94
N VAL A 125 -4.19 0.80 -3.75
CA VAL A 125 -5.15 1.83 -3.34
C VAL A 125 -6.62 1.42 -3.56
N GLY A 126 -6.89 0.23 -4.09
CA GLY A 126 -8.23 -0.26 -4.38
C GLY A 126 -8.97 0.53 -5.46
N LEU A 127 -8.26 1.17 -6.38
CA LEU A 127 -8.83 1.94 -7.48
C LEU A 127 -8.50 1.30 -8.83
N THR A 128 -9.51 1.12 -9.69
CA THR A 128 -9.26 0.73 -11.09
C THR A 128 -8.46 1.80 -11.82
N ALA A 129 -7.77 1.42 -12.90
CA ALA A 129 -7.08 2.40 -13.74
C ALA A 129 -8.04 3.48 -14.22
N GLY A 130 -7.62 4.74 -14.12
CA GLY A 130 -8.46 5.90 -14.38
C GLY A 130 -8.04 7.13 -13.62
N THR A 131 -8.82 8.19 -13.77
CA THR A 131 -8.59 9.47 -13.11
C THR A 131 -9.69 9.75 -12.09
N TYR A 132 -9.30 10.19 -10.90
CA TYR A 132 -10.20 10.42 -9.76
C TYR A 132 -10.00 11.82 -9.18
N PRO A 133 -11.06 12.63 -9.02
CA PRO A 133 -12.39 12.41 -9.59
C PRO A 133 -12.37 12.33 -11.12
N SER A 134 -13.31 11.59 -11.71
CA SER A 134 -13.38 11.35 -13.17
C SER A 134 -13.66 12.63 -13.97
N ALA A 135 -14.48 13.52 -13.40
CA ALA A 135 -14.68 14.87 -13.88
C ALA A 135 -13.90 15.87 -13.02
N SER A 136 -13.49 16.99 -13.62
CA SER A 136 -12.89 18.09 -12.86
C SER A 136 -13.93 18.68 -11.91
N ALA A 137 -13.63 18.69 -10.61
CA ALA A 137 -14.49 19.24 -9.57
C ALA A 137 -13.89 20.53 -9.00
N THR A 138 -14.76 21.41 -8.51
CA THR A 138 -14.40 22.71 -7.90
C THR A 138 -14.59 22.75 -6.39
N VAL A 139 -15.18 21.70 -5.83
CA VAL A 139 -15.50 21.55 -4.40
C VAL A 139 -14.81 20.33 -3.83
N ALA A 140 -14.58 20.34 -2.52
CA ALA A 140 -13.99 19.20 -1.83
C ALA A 140 -14.85 17.94 -2.04
N SER A 141 -14.18 16.81 -2.22
CA SER A 141 -14.82 15.52 -2.47
C SER A 141 -13.97 14.38 -1.92
N ALA A 142 -14.60 13.27 -1.58
CA ALA A 142 -13.92 12.05 -1.21
C ALA A 142 -14.27 10.93 -2.20
N GLN A 143 -13.28 10.13 -2.59
CA GLN A 143 -13.47 8.94 -3.42
C GLN A 143 -13.11 7.70 -2.60
N LEU A 144 -14.05 6.77 -2.49
CA LEU A 144 -13.78 5.45 -1.94
C LEU A 144 -13.22 4.52 -3.03
N SER A 145 -12.38 3.58 -2.62
CA SER A 145 -11.90 2.48 -3.46
C SER A 145 -13.06 1.69 -4.07
N ASN A 146 -13.00 1.39 -5.37
CA ASN A 146 -14.02 0.61 -6.09
C ASN A 146 -13.66 -0.88 -6.22
N VAL A 147 -12.47 -1.26 -5.75
CA VAL A 147 -12.00 -2.63 -5.58
C VAL A 147 -11.44 -2.74 -4.16
N ILE A 148 -11.49 -3.94 -3.56
CA ILE A 148 -10.92 -4.17 -2.23
C ILE A 148 -9.41 -3.82 -2.28
N PRO A 149 -8.93 -2.84 -1.51
CA PRO A 149 -7.53 -2.46 -1.52
C PRO A 149 -6.67 -3.59 -0.94
N GLN A 150 -5.59 -3.91 -1.63
CA GLN A 150 -4.59 -4.90 -1.21
C GLN A 150 -3.29 -4.18 -0.84
N ILE A 151 -3.32 -3.41 0.26
CA ILE A 151 -2.12 -2.79 0.87
C ILE A 151 -1.06 -3.87 1.16
N HIS A 152 -1.52 -5.08 1.49
CA HIS A 152 -0.70 -6.26 1.66
C HIS A 152 -1.09 -7.37 0.66
N PRO A 153 -0.16 -7.81 -0.20
CA PRO A 153 -0.44 -8.85 -1.19
C PRO A 153 -0.53 -10.27 -0.57
N THR A 154 -0.19 -10.43 0.71
CA THR A 154 -0.24 -11.71 1.42
C THR A 154 -1.06 -11.57 2.70
N SER A 155 -2.29 -12.07 2.68
CA SER A 155 -3.19 -12.08 3.85
C SER A 155 -2.98 -13.30 4.73
N SER A 156 -2.50 -14.40 4.15
CA SER A 156 -2.21 -15.64 4.87
C SER A 156 -0.96 -16.33 4.32
N TYR A 157 -0.27 -17.02 5.22
CA TYR A 157 0.89 -17.86 4.93
C TYR A 157 0.48 -19.32 5.09
N ILE A 158 0.66 -20.10 4.03
CA ILE A 158 0.43 -21.54 4.00
C ILE A 158 1.80 -22.21 4.07
N VAL A 159 2.06 -22.93 5.17
CA VAL A 159 3.29 -23.67 5.38
C VAL A 159 3.10 -25.08 4.83
N ARG A 160 3.93 -25.47 3.86
CA ARG A 160 4.01 -26.80 3.28
C ARG A 160 5.30 -27.49 3.70
N CYS A 161 5.23 -28.79 3.96
CA CYS A 161 6.36 -29.64 4.28
C CYS A 161 6.24 -30.95 3.54
N ASP A 162 7.30 -31.31 2.81
CA ASP A 162 7.38 -32.56 2.03
C ASP A 162 7.35 -33.83 2.89
N LEU A 163 7.52 -33.70 4.21
CA LEU A 163 7.49 -34.81 5.16
C LEU A 163 6.06 -35.31 5.45
N ILE A 164 5.05 -34.45 5.29
CA ILE A 164 3.68 -34.76 5.66
C ILE A 164 3.06 -35.75 4.68
N LYS A 165 2.39 -36.76 5.23
CA LYS A 165 1.57 -37.69 4.49
C LYS A 165 0.11 -37.46 4.85
N ASN A 166 -0.64 -36.77 3.99
CA ASN A 166 -2.07 -36.65 4.08
C ASN A 166 -2.73 -37.22 2.81
N GLU A 167 -3.36 -38.39 2.93
CA GLU A 167 -3.99 -39.12 1.81
C GLU A 167 -5.40 -38.62 1.48
N TYR A 168 -5.95 -37.68 2.26
CA TYR A 168 -7.35 -37.25 2.15
C TYR A 168 -7.53 -35.91 1.41
N VAL A 169 -6.45 -35.24 0.99
CA VAL A 169 -6.51 -33.91 0.38
C VAL A 169 -5.52 -33.81 -0.80
N ALA A 170 -5.91 -33.14 -1.88
CA ALA A 170 -5.08 -32.95 -3.09
C ALA A 170 -3.75 -32.20 -2.82
N SER A 171 -3.69 -31.38 -1.77
CA SER A 171 -2.45 -30.75 -1.26
C SER A 171 -2.07 -31.40 0.06
N GLY A 172 -1.56 -32.64 -0.03
CA GLY A 172 -1.26 -33.47 1.13
C GLY A 172 -0.05 -33.04 1.97
N ASP A 173 0.58 -31.91 1.65
CA ASP A 173 1.83 -31.42 2.22
C ASP A 173 1.63 -30.22 3.18
N ILE A 174 0.40 -29.77 3.45
CA ILE A 174 0.13 -28.60 4.29
C ILE A 174 0.34 -28.92 5.78
N VAL A 175 1.23 -28.18 6.44
CA VAL A 175 1.54 -28.29 7.88
C VAL A 175 0.62 -27.41 8.72
N SER A 176 0.46 -26.16 8.28
CA SER A 176 -0.23 -25.14 9.03
C SER A 176 -0.52 -23.96 8.11
N ALA A 177 -1.56 -23.20 8.46
CA ALA A 177 -1.82 -21.90 7.85
C ALA A 177 -1.95 -20.87 8.98
N PHE A 178 -1.36 -19.72 8.79
CA PHE A 178 -1.46 -18.60 9.73
C PHE A 178 -1.60 -17.29 8.97
N ASP A 179 -2.33 -16.34 9.54
CA ASP A 179 -2.31 -14.96 9.08
C ASP A 179 -1.16 -14.18 9.76
N ARG A 180 -0.89 -12.98 9.28
CA ARG A 180 0.10 -12.10 9.94
C ARG A 180 -0.36 -11.57 11.30
N GLY A 181 -1.58 -11.86 11.74
CA GLY A 181 -2.24 -11.22 12.88
C GLY A 181 -2.19 -9.69 12.79
N ASP A 182 -1.92 -9.06 13.94
CA ASP A 182 -1.76 -7.60 14.07
C ASP A 182 -0.35 -7.10 13.71
N ALA A 183 0.53 -7.95 13.16
CA ALA A 183 1.89 -7.53 12.84
C ALA A 183 1.89 -6.46 11.74
N GLU A 184 2.25 -5.23 12.13
CA GLU A 184 2.51 -4.12 11.23
C GLU A 184 3.74 -4.39 10.34
N ILE A 185 3.88 -3.58 9.28
CA ILE A 185 5.04 -3.63 8.38
C ILE A 185 6.34 -3.49 9.18
N GLY A 186 7.28 -4.41 8.98
CA GLY A 186 8.60 -4.38 9.65
C GLY A 186 8.60 -4.91 11.09
N LYS A 187 7.48 -5.42 11.59
CA LYS A 187 7.42 -6.14 12.86
C LYS A 187 7.58 -7.65 12.64
N LEU A 188 8.05 -8.33 13.68
CA LEU A 188 8.18 -9.78 13.68
C LEU A 188 6.80 -10.42 13.54
N ILE A 189 6.60 -11.21 12.49
CA ILE A 189 5.45 -12.10 12.37
C ILE A 189 5.75 -13.33 13.23
N SER A 190 5.03 -13.46 14.34
CA SER A 190 5.16 -14.59 15.26
C SER A 190 3.90 -15.43 15.22
N TYR A 191 4.03 -16.67 14.78
CA TYR A 191 2.97 -17.66 14.85
C TYR A 191 3.34 -18.75 15.85
N LYS A 192 2.54 -18.87 16.91
CA LYS A 192 2.63 -19.94 17.90
C LYS A 192 1.26 -20.59 18.02
N PRO A 193 1.07 -21.83 17.54
CA PRO A 193 -0.22 -22.50 17.66
C PRO A 193 -0.56 -22.71 19.14
N SER A 194 -1.82 -22.45 19.53
CA SER A 194 -2.32 -22.67 20.88
C SER A 194 -2.32 -24.16 21.28
N GLN A 195 -2.41 -25.04 20.27
CA GLN A 195 -2.35 -26.48 20.41
C GLN A 195 -1.56 -27.10 19.24
N TYR A 196 -0.73 -28.11 19.53
CA TYR A 196 0.04 -28.79 18.50
C TYR A 196 -0.86 -29.75 17.70
N ALA A 197 -0.99 -29.50 16.39
CA ALA A 197 -1.56 -30.45 15.45
C ALA A 197 -0.47 -31.43 14.98
N TRP A 198 -0.70 -32.73 15.17
CA TRP A 198 0.25 -33.77 14.78
C TRP A 198 -0.23 -34.46 13.50
N MET A 199 0.63 -34.53 12.49
CA MET A 199 0.35 -35.21 11.23
C MET A 199 1.25 -36.42 11.02
N ASN A 200 0.75 -37.41 10.28
CA ASN A 200 1.56 -38.55 9.90
C ASN A 200 2.65 -38.10 8.93
N CYS A 201 3.85 -38.64 9.11
CA CYS A 201 4.96 -38.44 8.20
C CYS A 201 5.02 -39.59 7.19
N HIS A 202 5.63 -39.35 6.03
CA HIS A 202 6.01 -40.44 5.13
C HIS A 202 7.04 -41.35 5.81
N ASN A 203 6.88 -42.67 5.65
CA ASN A 203 7.88 -43.64 6.08
C ASN A 203 9.05 -43.68 5.09
N GLY A 204 10.27 -43.79 5.62
CA GLY A 204 11.49 -43.96 4.81
C GLY A 204 12.62 -43.03 5.25
N TYR A 205 13.85 -43.40 4.89
CA TYR A 205 15.03 -42.57 5.11
C TYR A 205 14.98 -41.33 4.22
N ARG A 206 15.28 -40.16 4.78
CA ARG A 206 15.43 -38.90 4.05
C ARG A 206 16.69 -38.19 4.49
N SER A 207 17.41 -37.62 3.51
CA SER A 207 18.57 -36.77 3.74
C SER A 207 18.19 -35.29 3.93
N THR A 208 17.00 -34.90 3.48
CA THR A 208 16.51 -33.51 3.53
C THR A 208 15.03 -33.44 3.91
N ILE A 209 14.66 -32.32 4.54
CA ILE A 209 13.28 -31.91 4.81
C ILE A 209 13.11 -30.53 4.19
N THR A 210 12.10 -30.36 3.36
CA THR A 210 11.84 -29.11 2.64
C THR A 210 10.60 -28.43 3.17
N ILE A 211 10.77 -27.24 3.75
CA ILE A 211 9.67 -26.38 4.17
C ILE A 211 9.52 -25.26 3.14
N SER A 212 8.32 -25.11 2.59
CA SER A 212 7.98 -24.05 1.64
C SER A 212 6.78 -23.26 2.14
N ILE A 213 6.85 -21.93 2.04
CA ILE A 213 5.78 -21.04 2.46
C ILE A 213 5.15 -20.39 1.23
N TYR A 214 3.83 -20.52 1.11
CA TYR A 214 3.02 -19.98 0.02
C TYR A 214 2.05 -18.94 0.56
N ASN A 215 1.56 -18.07 -0.32
CA ASN A 215 0.48 -17.13 0.00
C ASN A 215 -0.90 -17.73 -0.36
N GLN A 216 -1.97 -17.00 -0.06
CA GLN A 216 -3.36 -17.37 -0.36
C GLN A 216 -3.64 -17.63 -1.85
N ASN A 217 -2.78 -17.15 -2.74
CA ASN A 217 -2.88 -17.32 -4.19
C ASN A 217 -1.93 -18.42 -4.72
N ASP A 218 -1.46 -19.31 -3.84
CA ASP A 218 -0.52 -20.39 -4.16
C ASP A 218 0.81 -19.92 -4.80
N LYS A 219 1.20 -18.67 -4.54
CA LYS A 219 2.51 -18.15 -4.95
C LYS A 219 3.50 -18.30 -3.81
N LYS A 220 4.69 -18.82 -4.12
CA LYS A 220 5.79 -18.97 -3.15
C LYS A 220 6.16 -17.61 -2.57
N VAL A 221 6.20 -17.52 -1.24
CA VAL A 221 6.61 -16.33 -0.51
C VAL A 221 8.14 -16.25 -0.51
N ILE A 222 8.67 -15.11 -0.93
CA ILE A 222 10.10 -14.80 -0.84
C ILE A 222 10.29 -13.84 0.33
N PHE A 223 10.90 -14.32 1.42
CA PHE A 223 11.29 -13.48 2.55
C PHE A 223 12.49 -12.61 2.14
N ARG A 224 12.39 -11.31 2.42
CA ARG A 224 13.49 -10.34 2.25
C ARG A 224 14.24 -10.05 3.55
N ASP A 225 13.73 -10.53 4.68
CA ASP A 225 14.40 -10.42 5.97
C ASP A 225 15.58 -11.41 6.02
N THR A 226 16.70 -10.99 6.64
CA THR A 226 17.89 -11.82 6.83
C THR A 226 17.72 -12.88 7.92
N SER A 227 16.69 -12.78 8.76
CA SER A 227 16.49 -13.66 9.91
C SER A 227 15.14 -14.37 9.85
N VAL A 228 15.16 -15.70 9.77
CA VAL A 228 13.97 -16.56 9.85
C VAL A 228 14.26 -17.71 10.82
N SER A 229 13.36 -17.93 11.78
CA SER A 229 13.41 -19.06 12.71
C SER A 229 12.15 -19.91 12.57
N ILE A 230 12.34 -21.21 12.30
CA ILE A 230 11.25 -22.18 12.14
C ILE A 230 11.55 -23.35 13.08
N MET A 231 10.63 -23.65 13.99
CA MET A 231 10.72 -24.81 14.88
C MET A 231 9.75 -25.89 14.42
N LEU A 232 10.30 -27.00 13.91
CA LEU A 232 9.53 -28.19 13.56
C LEU A 232 9.64 -29.21 14.70
N LEU A 233 8.50 -29.71 15.18
CA LEU A 233 8.44 -30.73 16.23
C LEU A 233 8.16 -32.11 15.61
N LEU A 234 9.00 -33.08 15.93
CA LEU A 234 8.86 -34.48 15.53
C LEU A 234 8.67 -35.33 16.77
N ARG A 235 7.73 -36.28 16.74
CA ARG A 235 7.53 -37.24 17.82
C ARG A 235 7.32 -38.65 17.29
N PRO A 236 7.79 -39.69 18.02
CA PRO A 236 7.42 -41.06 17.72
C PRO A 236 5.90 -41.23 17.78
N LYS A 237 5.33 -41.91 16.78
CA LYS A 237 3.94 -42.34 16.83
C LYS A 237 3.85 -43.48 17.86
N LYS A 238 3.02 -43.31 18.90
CA LYS A 238 2.70 -44.42 19.79
C LYS A 238 1.98 -45.49 18.97
N ILE A 239 2.57 -46.68 18.90
CA ILE A 239 1.91 -47.87 18.37
C ILE A 239 1.04 -48.36 19.53
N SER A 240 -0.26 -48.18 19.43
CA SER A 240 -1.25 -48.84 20.30
C SER A 240 -1.50 -50.24 19.82
#